data_AF-A0A559U3D2-F1
#
_entry.id   AF-A0A559U3D2-F1
#
_cell.length_a   1.000
_cell.length_b   1.000
_cell.length_c   1.000
_cell.angle_alpha   90.00
_cell.angle_beta   90.00
_cell.angle_gamma   90.00
#
_symmetry.space_group_name_H-M   'P 1'
#
loop_
_entity.id
_entity.type
_entity.pdbx_description
1 polymer ?
#
loop_
_entity_poly.entity_id
_entity_poly.type
_entity_poly.pdbx_seq_one_letter_code
_entity_poly.pdbx_strand_id
1 'polypeptide(L)'
;MRPAHVLGDKGYSSRAIRSWLRRRGIAHTIPERADQVRNRLKRGSRGGRPPAFDKQLYKRRNVVERCFNRLKQWRGIATRYDKTAESYQAAVTLAALLMWA
;
A
#
# COMPACT_ATOMS: atom_id res chain seq x y z
N MET A 1 -2.34 -12.63 13.21
CA MET A 1 -0.90 -12.54 12.87
C MET A 1 -0.40 -11.11 12.94
N ARG A 2 0.86 -10.88 13.37
CA ARG A 2 1.54 -9.58 13.32
C ARG A 2 2.63 -9.64 12.25
N PRO A 3 2.58 -8.80 11.20
CA PRO A 3 3.64 -8.78 10.20
C PRO A 3 4.92 -8.19 10.80
N ALA A 4 6.08 -8.70 10.39
CA ALA A 4 7.37 -8.13 10.76
C ALA A 4 7.58 -6.74 10.12
N HIS A 5 7.15 -6.59 8.86
CA HIS A 5 7.29 -5.34 8.11
C HIS A 5 6.09 -5.07 7.20
N VAL A 6 5.67 -3.82 7.11
CA VAL A 6 4.61 -3.34 6.20
C VAL A 6 5.18 -2.44 5.11
N LEU A 7 4.93 -2.81 3.86
CA LEU A 7 5.14 -1.94 2.71
C LEU A 7 3.82 -1.24 2.39
N GLY A 8 3.86 0.09 2.29
CA GLY A 8 2.65 0.87 2.04
C GLY A 8 2.84 1.95 1.01
N ASP A 9 1.77 2.23 0.31
CA ASP A 9 1.64 3.35 -0.60
C ASP A 9 1.78 4.70 0.09
N LYS A 10 2.18 5.71 -0.70
CA LYS A 10 2.25 7.12 -0.27
C LYS A 10 0.93 7.64 0.33
N GLY A 11 -0.20 7.08 -0.09
CA GLY A 11 -1.54 7.36 0.47
C GLY A 11 -1.66 6.99 1.96
N TYR A 12 -0.90 6.01 2.44
CA TYR A 12 -0.89 5.56 3.83
C TYR A 12 0.15 6.29 4.71
N SER A 13 0.66 7.44 4.24
CA SER A 13 1.68 8.23 4.95
C SER A 13 1.18 8.95 6.21
N SER A 14 -0.11 8.84 6.53
CA SER A 14 -0.73 9.58 7.64
C SER A 14 -0.06 9.30 8.99
N ARG A 15 -0.06 10.31 9.87
CA ARG A 15 0.50 10.17 11.21
C ARG A 15 -0.23 9.09 12.01
N ALA A 16 -1.54 8.97 11.85
CA ALA A 16 -2.36 7.96 12.53
C ALA A 16 -1.89 6.53 12.18
N ILE A 17 -1.71 6.23 10.89
CA ILE A 17 -1.24 4.92 10.42
C ILE A 17 0.15 4.61 10.97
N ARG A 18 1.09 5.56 10.85
CA ARG A 18 2.45 5.35 11.35
C ARG A 18 2.51 5.18 12.86
N SER A 19 1.70 5.93 13.61
CA SER A 19 1.60 5.78 15.08
C SER A 19 0.99 4.44 15.47
N TRP A 20 -0.03 3.97 14.75
CA TRP A 20 -0.61 2.65 14.97
C TRP A 20 0.41 1.53 14.71
N LEU A 21 1.18 1.61 13.62
CA LEU A 21 2.24 0.64 13.30
C LEU A 21 3.33 0.61 14.37
N ARG A 22 3.79 1.79 14.82
CA ARG A 22 4.77 1.91 15.91
C ARG A 22 4.26 1.32 17.22
N ARG A 23 3.02 1.63 17.62
CA ARG A 23 2.42 1.06 18.85
C ARG A 23 2.36 -0.47 18.82
N ARG A 24 2.25 -1.06 17.64
CA ARG A 24 2.21 -2.51 17.46
C ARG A 24 3.60 -3.14 17.25
N GLY A 25 4.68 -2.35 17.27
CA GLY A 25 6.03 -2.85 16.99
C GLY A 25 6.21 -3.38 15.57
N ILE A 26 5.49 -2.81 14.59
CA ILE A 26 5.53 -3.21 13.19
C ILE A 26 6.42 -2.23 12.43
N ALA A 27 7.53 -2.73 11.86
CA ALA A 27 8.38 -1.93 10.99
C ALA A 27 7.61 -1.57 9.70
N HIS A 28 7.87 -0.40 9.12
CA HIS A 28 7.15 0.01 7.93
C HIS A 28 7.99 0.88 7.00
N THR A 29 7.80 0.66 5.70
CA THR A 29 8.36 1.49 4.63
C THR A 29 7.21 2.09 3.85
N ILE A 30 6.93 3.34 4.16
CA ILE A 30 5.87 4.13 3.53
C ILE A 30 6.50 5.45 3.10
N PRO A 31 6.46 5.83 1.82
CA PRO A 31 7.00 7.09 1.36
C PRO A 31 6.16 8.26 1.90
N GLU A 32 6.80 9.41 2.09
CA GLU A 32 6.10 10.61 2.54
C GLU A 32 5.43 11.36 1.39
N ARG A 33 4.33 12.06 1.70
CA ARG A 33 3.76 13.00 0.74
C ARG A 33 4.59 14.28 0.63
N ALA A 34 4.66 14.84 -0.58
CA ALA A 34 5.54 15.99 -0.85
C ALA A 34 5.08 17.24 -0.07
N ASP A 35 3.77 17.44 0.08
CA ASP A 35 3.18 18.42 0.99
C ASP A 35 3.57 18.19 2.45
N GLN A 36 3.56 16.94 2.94
CA GLN A 36 3.99 16.61 4.30
C GLN A 36 5.47 16.94 4.53
N VAL A 37 6.33 16.62 3.55
CA VAL A 37 7.76 16.99 3.58
C VAL A 37 7.91 18.52 3.63
N ARG A 38 7.24 19.25 2.72
CA ARG A 38 7.27 20.72 2.70
C ARG A 38 6.77 21.33 4.01
N ASN A 39 5.65 20.83 4.55
CA ASN A 39 5.08 21.33 5.80
C ASN A 39 5.96 21.04 7.00
N ARG A 40 6.65 19.88 7.04
CA ARG A 40 7.68 19.62 8.05
C ARG A 40 8.81 20.63 7.95
N LEU A 41 9.37 20.82 6.76
CA LEU A 41 10.49 21.75 6.54
C LEU A 41 10.13 23.19 6.91
N LYS A 42 8.92 23.65 6.54
CA LYS A 42 8.39 24.96 6.94
C LYS A 42 8.30 25.17 8.45
N ARG A 43 8.15 24.10 9.24
CA ARG A 43 8.08 24.15 10.71
C ARG A 43 9.47 24.13 11.37
N GLY A 44 10.54 24.00 10.61
CA GLY A 44 11.91 23.96 11.13
C GLY A 44 12.09 22.88 12.20
N SER A 45 12.69 23.24 13.33
CA SER A 45 12.89 22.35 14.48
C SER A 45 11.59 21.75 15.03
N ARG A 46 10.46 22.47 14.92
CA ARG A 46 9.13 21.98 15.33
C ARG A 46 8.53 20.95 14.37
N GLY A 47 9.15 20.74 13.21
CA GLY A 47 8.70 19.77 12.21
C GLY A 47 9.01 18.31 12.57
N GLY A 48 9.99 18.09 13.46
CA GLY A 48 10.44 16.76 13.88
C GLY A 48 11.25 16.02 12.81
N ARG A 49 11.68 14.80 13.14
CA ARG A 49 12.52 13.96 12.28
C ARG A 49 11.73 13.39 11.09
N PRO A 50 12.31 13.32 9.87
CA PRO A 50 11.72 12.56 8.78
C PRO A 50 11.57 11.06 9.14
N PRO A 51 10.44 10.42 8.77
CA PRO A 51 10.30 8.97 8.81
C PRO A 51 11.42 8.27 8.04
N ALA A 52 11.88 7.14 8.58
CA ALA A 52 12.80 6.26 7.87
C ALA A 52 12.13 5.71 6.60
N PHE A 53 12.88 5.66 5.51
CA PHE A 53 12.43 5.12 4.23
C PHE A 53 13.54 4.31 3.57
N ASP A 54 13.31 3.00 3.45
CA ASP A 54 14.21 2.08 2.75
C ASP A 54 13.77 1.92 1.29
N LYS A 55 14.56 2.47 0.36
CA LYS A 55 14.30 2.38 -1.07
C LYS A 55 14.36 0.94 -1.61
N GLN A 56 15.29 0.11 -1.12
CA GLN A 56 15.45 -1.26 -1.62
C GLN A 56 14.27 -2.13 -1.20
N LEU A 57 13.84 -1.99 0.05
CA LEU A 57 12.68 -2.72 0.52
C LEU A 57 11.40 -2.25 -0.18
N TYR A 58 11.28 -0.95 -0.47
CA TYR A 58 10.13 -0.40 -1.21
C TYR A 58 9.98 -0.98 -2.62
N LYS A 59 11.09 -1.34 -3.30
CA LYS A 59 11.04 -1.99 -4.63
C LYS A 59 10.26 -3.31 -4.62
N ARG A 60 10.19 -4.02 -3.48
CA ARG A 60 9.42 -5.27 -3.38
C ARG A 60 7.91 -5.07 -3.60
N ARG A 61 7.40 -3.83 -3.52
CA ARG A 61 6.02 -3.49 -3.86
C ARG A 61 5.67 -3.85 -5.32
N ASN A 62 6.65 -3.88 -6.22
CA ASN A 62 6.46 -4.30 -7.62
C ASN A 62 5.79 -5.68 -7.76
N VAL A 63 5.98 -6.58 -6.79
CA VAL A 63 5.28 -7.89 -6.79
C VAL A 63 3.77 -7.71 -6.73
N VAL A 64 3.30 -6.84 -5.83
CA VAL A 64 1.87 -6.53 -5.66
C VAL A 64 1.35 -5.75 -6.87
N GLU A 65 2.10 -4.78 -7.37
CA GLU A 65 1.72 -3.98 -8.55
C GLU A 65 1.54 -4.85 -9.79
N ARG A 66 2.48 -5.76 -10.07
CA ARG A 66 2.36 -6.71 -11.19
C ARG A 66 1.15 -7.64 -11.03
N CYS A 67 0.88 -8.10 -9.81
CA CYS A 67 -0.31 -8.92 -9.53
C CYS A 67 -1.59 -8.16 -9.88
N PHE A 68 -1.77 -6.94 -9.37
CA PHE A 68 -2.94 -6.12 -9.70
C PHE A 68 -3.01 -5.77 -11.19
N ASN A 69 -1.89 -5.53 -11.85
CA ASN A 69 -1.87 -5.28 -13.30
C ASN A 69 -2.34 -6.50 -14.09
N ARG A 70 -1.98 -7.72 -13.67
CA ARG A 70 -2.44 -8.97 -14.29
C ARG A 70 -3.94 -9.19 -14.03
N LEU A 71 -4.42 -8.94 -12.82
CA LEU A 71 -5.87 -8.96 -12.52
C LEU A 71 -6.64 -7.97 -13.40
N LYS A 72 -6.10 -6.78 -13.64
CA LYS A 72 -6.73 -5.76 -14.50
C LYS A 72 -6.72 -6.09 -16.00
N GLN A 73 -5.99 -7.12 -16.46
CA GLN A 73 -6.15 -7.60 -17.84
C GLN A 73 -7.55 -8.17 -18.08
N TRP A 74 -8.21 -8.63 -17.01
CA TRP A 74 -9.58 -9.11 -17.06
C TRP A 74 -10.53 -7.91 -17.05
N ARG A 75 -11.08 -7.57 -18.23
CA ARG A 75 -11.91 -6.37 -18.42
C ARG A 75 -13.10 -6.29 -17.46
N GLY A 76 -13.73 -7.43 -17.16
CA GLY A 76 -14.82 -7.52 -16.18
C GLY A 76 -14.41 -7.08 -14.77
N ILE A 77 -13.22 -7.50 -14.32
CA ILE A 77 -12.66 -7.13 -13.00
C ILE A 77 -12.23 -5.66 -13.00
N ALA A 78 -11.49 -5.23 -14.03
CA ALA A 78 -10.97 -3.86 -14.12
C ALA A 78 -12.08 -2.81 -14.08
N THR A 79 -13.20 -3.09 -14.75
CA THR A 79 -14.33 -2.16 -14.90
C THR A 79 -15.44 -2.39 -13.87
N ARG A 80 -15.36 -3.48 -13.09
CA ARG A 80 -16.40 -3.93 -12.15
C ARG A 80 -17.79 -4.08 -12.79
N TYR A 81 -17.88 -4.95 -13.79
CA TYR A 81 -19.18 -5.22 -14.46
C TYR A 81 -20.15 -6.07 -13.65
N ASP A 82 -19.66 -6.83 -12.67
CA ASP A 82 -20.50 -7.60 -11.77
C ASP A 82 -21.40 -6.68 -10.92
N LYS A 83 -22.71 -6.97 -10.91
CA LYS A 83 -23.71 -6.17 -10.20
C LYS A 83 -23.72 -6.40 -8.69
N THR A 84 -23.30 -7.58 -8.25
CA THR A 84 -23.28 -7.98 -6.84
C THR A 84 -21.85 -8.10 -6.34
N ALA A 85 -21.66 -7.85 -5.05
CA ALA A 85 -20.36 -8.03 -4.41
C ALA A 85 -19.90 -9.50 -4.47
N GLU A 86 -20.83 -10.44 -4.37
CA GLU A 86 -20.56 -11.88 -4.43
C GLU A 86 -20.05 -12.31 -5.80
N SER A 87 -20.71 -11.90 -6.88
CA SER A 87 -20.25 -12.23 -8.24
C SER A 87 -18.89 -11.61 -8.54
N TYR A 88 -18.66 -10.36 -8.12
CA TYR A 88 -17.36 -9.71 -8.27
C TYR A 88 -16.26 -10.45 -7.49
N GLN A 89 -16.55 -10.86 -6.26
CA GLN A 89 -15.61 -11.62 -5.44
C GLN A 89 -15.30 -13.00 -6.05
N ALA A 90 -16.30 -13.70 -6.58
CA ALA A 90 -16.11 -14.96 -7.29
C ALA A 90 -15.20 -14.78 -8.52
N ALA A 91 -15.43 -13.74 -9.32
CA ALA A 91 -14.60 -13.43 -10.49
C ALA A 91 -13.15 -13.13 -10.10
N VAL A 92 -12.92 -12.31 -9.07
CA VAL A 92 -11.57 -12.01 -8.56
C VAL A 92 -10.89 -13.28 -8.02
N THR A 93 -11.63 -14.14 -7.33
CA THR A 93 -11.11 -15.40 -6.78
C THR A 93 -10.70 -16.34 -7.91
N LEU A 94 -11.55 -16.51 -8.93
CA LEU A 94 -11.24 -17.33 -10.10
C LEU A 94 -10.00 -16.80 -10.84
N ALA A 95 -9.93 -15.50 -11.08
CA ALA A 95 -8.77 -14.89 -11.73
C ALA A 95 -7.48 -15.07 -10.91
N ALA A 96 -7.56 -14.97 -9.58
CA ALA A 96 -6.42 -15.20 -8.70
C ALA A 96 -5.94 -16.66 -8.74
N LEU A 97 -6.85 -17.63 -8.78
CA LEU A 97 -6.51 -19.05 -8.93
C LEU A 97 -5.83 -19.34 -10.28
N LEU A 98 -6.36 -18.79 -11.37
CA LEU A 98 -5.78 -18.93 -12.71
C LEU A 98 -4.43 -18.22 -12.88
N MET A 99 -4.13 -17.22 -12.06
CA MET A 99 -2.83 -16.55 -12.05
C MET A 99 -1.75 -17.33 -11.28
N TRP A 100 -2.16 -18.23 -10.39
CA TRP A 100 -1.27 -19.06 -9.57
C TRP A 100 -0.77 -20.31 -10.31
N ALA A 101 -1.58 -20.84 -11.23
CA ALA A 101 -1.19 -21.90 -12.17
C ALA A 101 -0.20 -21.40 -13.23
#